data_AF-A0A432FWM0-F1
#
_entry.id   AF-A0A432FWM0-F1
#
_cell.length_a   1.000
_cell.length_b   1.000
_cell.length_c   1.000
_cell.angle_alpha   90.00
_cell.angle_beta   90.00
_cell.angle_gamma   90.00
#
_symmetry.space_group_name_H-M   'P 1'
#
loop_
_entity.id
_entity.type
_entity.pdbx_description
1 polymer ?
#
loop_
_entity_poly.entity_id
_entity_poly.type
_entity_poly.pdbx_seq_one_letter_code
_entity_poly.pdbx_strand_id
1 'polypeptide(L)'
;MMNDKESRSADMLHALADNELDAKDRERMLDELDRDPELTRELCDIRRVKDLLNYAYPLEEPAAAEEKPKGSHLARAAAVVVLVLAGFVGGWLLAPHDGASPDGFRLADAGHDPARVLLYIGDSDPAKFRVVLEKARSLLEDYKARGAEVYVVTSAGGVDLLRAATSPVAGEIKVLKNRYASLRFVACNNTLFNLKKKGKPVQLVDEAEVAPSAVSFVVDHLKQGWTYVAI
;
A
#
# COMPACT_ATOMS: atom_id res chain seq x y z
N MET A 1 -29.44 14.27 -11.15
CA MET A 1 -29.47 14.29 -9.67
C MET A 1 -30.10 12.97 -9.27
N MET A 2 -29.28 11.93 -9.05
CA MET A 2 -29.80 10.66 -8.51
C MET A 2 -30.27 10.90 -7.08
N ASN A 3 -31.38 10.27 -6.73
CA ASN A 3 -32.03 10.42 -5.43
C ASN A 3 -31.14 9.77 -4.35
N ASP A 4 -30.90 10.43 -3.21
CA ASP A 4 -30.02 9.92 -2.14
C ASP A 4 -30.40 8.49 -1.68
N LYS A 5 -31.67 8.12 -1.82
CA LYS A 5 -32.18 6.78 -1.51
C LYS A 5 -31.72 5.72 -2.52
N GLU A 6 -31.67 6.06 -3.81
CA GLU A 6 -31.19 5.15 -4.86
C GLU A 6 -29.68 4.93 -4.75
N SER A 7 -28.90 5.97 -4.47
CA SER A 7 -27.44 5.85 -4.24
C SER A 7 -27.14 4.92 -3.07
N ARG A 8 -27.88 5.06 -1.96
CA ARG A 8 -27.70 4.18 -0.79
C ARG A 8 -28.06 2.73 -1.06
N SER A 9 -29.09 2.49 -1.88
CA SER A 9 -29.51 1.14 -2.26
C SER A 9 -28.45 0.47 -3.16
N ALA A 10 -27.90 1.22 -4.13
CA ALA A 10 -26.81 0.75 -4.98
C ALA A 10 -25.54 0.39 -4.17
N ASP A 11 -25.14 1.24 -3.21
CA ASP A 11 -23.98 0.96 -2.35
C ASP A 11 -24.17 -0.34 -1.54
N MET A 12 -25.36 -0.57 -0.99
CA MET A 12 -25.67 -1.78 -0.24
C MET A 12 -25.71 -3.03 -1.14
N LEU A 13 -26.13 -2.89 -2.41
CA LEU A 13 -26.16 -3.98 -3.38
C LEU A 13 -24.73 -4.41 -3.77
N HIS A 14 -23.83 -3.46 -4.00
CA HIS A 14 -22.41 -3.74 -4.21
C HIS A 14 -21.76 -4.37 -2.97
N ALA A 15 -22.01 -3.82 -1.78
CA ALA A 15 -21.52 -4.42 -0.53
C ALA A 15 -22.04 -5.85 -0.31
N LEU A 16 -23.27 -6.16 -0.73
CA LEU A 16 -23.80 -7.53 -0.72
C LEU A 16 -23.09 -8.43 -1.73
N ALA A 17 -22.79 -7.94 -2.94
CA ALA A 17 -22.02 -8.67 -3.95
C ALA A 17 -20.58 -8.95 -3.49
N ASP A 18 -20.03 -8.08 -2.64
CA ASP A 18 -18.71 -8.21 -2.05
C ASP A 18 -18.67 -9.01 -0.74
N ASN A 19 -19.84 -9.45 -0.24
CA ASN A 19 -19.99 -10.15 1.04
C ASN A 19 -19.64 -9.29 2.28
N GLU A 20 -19.54 -7.96 2.12
CA GLU A 20 -19.15 -6.96 3.15
C GLU A 20 -20.35 -6.40 3.95
N LEU A 21 -21.56 -6.89 3.66
CA LEU A 21 -22.77 -6.45 4.36
C LEU A 21 -22.97 -7.21 5.69
N ASP A 22 -23.29 -6.49 6.76
CA ASP A 22 -23.56 -7.08 8.07
C ASP A 22 -24.82 -7.98 8.06
N ALA A 23 -24.99 -8.81 9.08
CA ALA A 23 -26.07 -9.80 9.11
C ALA A 23 -27.48 -9.19 9.01
N LYS A 24 -27.69 -8.02 9.62
CA LYS A 24 -29.00 -7.35 9.69
C LYS A 24 -29.32 -6.59 8.41
N ASP A 25 -28.31 -5.96 7.82
CA ASP A 25 -28.43 -5.25 6.54
C ASP A 25 -28.58 -6.23 5.39
N ARG A 26 -27.90 -7.39 5.47
CA ARG A 26 -28.05 -8.50 4.53
C ARG A 26 -29.44 -9.10 4.54
N GLU A 27 -30.01 -9.37 5.71
CA GLU A 27 -31.39 -9.88 5.81
C GLU A 27 -32.37 -8.91 5.15
N ARG A 28 -32.26 -7.60 5.43
CA ARG A 28 -33.10 -6.57 4.79
C ARG A 28 -32.94 -6.50 3.29
N MET A 29 -31.71 -6.60 2.78
CA MET A 29 -31.46 -6.55 1.34
C MET A 29 -31.96 -7.80 0.63
N LEU A 30 -31.85 -8.98 1.24
CA LEU A 30 -32.43 -10.22 0.71
C LEU A 30 -33.97 -10.14 0.63
N ASP A 31 -34.59 -9.58 1.66
CA ASP A 31 -36.04 -9.28 1.68
C ASP A 31 -36.48 -8.32 0.57
N GLU A 32 -35.63 -7.35 0.21
CA GLU A 32 -35.87 -6.41 -0.88
C GLU A 32 -35.67 -7.09 -2.26
N LEU A 33 -34.63 -7.91 -2.41
CA LEU A 33 -34.37 -8.69 -3.61
C LEU A 33 -35.51 -9.69 -3.94
N ASP A 34 -36.11 -10.30 -2.92
CA ASP A 34 -37.26 -11.20 -3.09
C ASP A 34 -38.50 -10.48 -3.65
N ARG A 35 -38.61 -9.17 -3.41
CA ARG A 35 -39.75 -8.35 -3.85
C ARG A 35 -39.49 -7.66 -5.19
N ASP A 36 -38.22 -7.40 -5.53
CA ASP A 36 -37.84 -6.65 -6.72
C ASP A 36 -36.99 -7.47 -7.70
N PRO A 37 -37.57 -7.92 -8.83
CA PRO A 37 -36.85 -8.68 -9.83
C PRO A 37 -35.81 -7.86 -10.61
N GLU A 38 -35.88 -6.51 -10.61
CA GLU A 38 -34.88 -5.67 -11.26
C GLU A 38 -33.59 -5.61 -10.43
N LEU A 39 -33.69 -5.41 -9.12
CA LEU A 39 -32.55 -5.48 -8.19
C LEU A 39 -31.86 -6.85 -8.22
N THR A 40 -32.63 -7.93 -8.38
CA THR A 40 -32.07 -9.28 -8.54
C THR A 40 -31.22 -9.39 -9.82
N ARG A 41 -31.69 -8.81 -10.93
CA ARG A 41 -30.89 -8.79 -12.18
C ARG A 41 -29.61 -7.99 -12.02
N GLU A 42 -29.71 -6.83 -11.37
CA GLU A 42 -28.55 -5.97 -11.13
C GLU A 42 -27.50 -6.67 -10.26
N LEU A 43 -27.91 -7.38 -9.20
CA LEU A 43 -27.00 -8.19 -8.40
C LEU A 43 -26.31 -9.29 -9.21
N CYS A 44 -27.05 -9.95 -10.10
CA CYS A 44 -26.49 -10.97 -10.99
C CYS A 44 -25.46 -10.38 -11.96
N ASP A 45 -25.71 -9.19 -12.51
CA ASP A 45 -24.78 -8.51 -13.41
C ASP A 45 -23.49 -8.10 -12.68
N ILE A 46 -23.60 -7.56 -11.46
CA ILE A 46 -22.44 -7.22 -10.62
C ILE A 46 -21.59 -8.47 -10.35
N ARG A 47 -22.21 -9.57 -9.92
CA ARG A 47 -21.49 -10.84 -9.66
C ARG A 47 -20.83 -11.39 -10.92
N ARG A 48 -21.50 -11.33 -12.07
CA ARG A 48 -20.95 -11.76 -13.36
C ARG A 48 -19.70 -10.98 -13.74
N VAL A 49 -19.72 -9.65 -13.60
CA VAL A 49 -18.54 -8.81 -13.89
C VAL A 49 -17.39 -9.16 -12.94
N LYS A 50 -17.69 -9.38 -11.66
CA LYS A 50 -16.70 -9.80 -10.66
C LYS A 50 -16.08 -11.17 -10.99
N ASP A 51 -16.88 -12.14 -11.41
CA ASP A 51 -16.38 -13.46 -11.82
C ASP A 51 -15.48 -13.36 -13.06
N LEU A 52 -15.86 -12.53 -14.05
CA LEU A 52 -15.03 -12.27 -15.22
C LEU A 52 -13.70 -11.59 -14.87
N LEU A 53 -13.72 -10.65 -13.92
CA LEU A 53 -12.50 -9.99 -13.42
C LEU A 53 -11.60 -10.97 -12.69
N ASN A 54 -12.15 -11.80 -11.79
CA ASN A 54 -11.40 -12.83 -11.07
C ASN A 54 -10.78 -13.86 -12.03
N TYR A 55 -11.47 -14.17 -13.14
CA TYR A 55 -10.92 -15.04 -14.17
C TYR A 55 -9.75 -14.40 -14.93
N ALA A 56 -9.88 -13.12 -15.31
CA ALA A 56 -8.83 -12.40 -16.04
C ALA A 56 -7.62 -12.05 -15.15
N TYR A 57 -7.88 -11.82 -13.86
CA TYR A 57 -6.90 -11.45 -12.85
C TYR A 57 -7.12 -12.32 -11.60
N PRO A 58 -6.61 -13.56 -11.58
CA PRO A 58 -6.71 -14.42 -10.41
C PRO A 58 -5.95 -13.78 -9.26
N LEU A 59 -6.69 -13.22 -8.29
CA LEU A 59 -6.13 -12.78 -7.03
C LEU A 59 -5.68 -14.02 -6.29
N GLU A 60 -4.38 -14.15 -6.03
CA GLU A 60 -3.85 -15.22 -5.18
C GLU A 60 -4.41 -15.01 -3.76
N GLU A 61 -5.33 -15.87 -3.34
CA GLU A 61 -5.76 -15.93 -1.95
C GLU A 61 -4.54 -16.25 -1.07
N PRO A 62 -4.26 -15.49 0.00
CA PRO A 62 -3.20 -15.87 0.93
C PRO A 62 -3.55 -17.25 1.47
N ALA A 63 -2.68 -18.22 1.18
CA ALA A 63 -2.86 -19.62 1.55
C ALA A 63 -3.37 -19.72 2.99
N ALA A 64 -4.60 -20.22 3.13
CA ALA A 64 -5.18 -20.55 4.42
C ALA A 64 -4.16 -21.37 5.20
N ALA A 65 -3.83 -20.90 6.41
CA ALA A 65 -2.83 -21.54 7.25
C ALA A 65 -3.21 -23.01 7.45
N GLU A 66 -2.45 -23.92 6.82
CA GLU A 66 -2.61 -25.35 7.02
C GLU A 66 -2.40 -25.68 8.50
N GLU A 67 -3.47 -26.10 9.18
CA GLU A 67 -3.37 -26.70 10.51
C GLU A 67 -2.63 -28.04 10.41
N LYS A 68 -1.33 -28.03 10.76
CA LYS A 68 -0.50 -29.23 10.73
C LYS A 68 -0.90 -30.22 11.84
N PRO A 69 -1.00 -31.52 11.55
CA PRO A 69 -1.31 -32.53 12.55
C PRO A 69 -0.16 -32.71 13.55
N LYS A 70 -0.53 -32.83 14.84
CA LYS A 70 0.37 -33.12 15.97
C LYS A 70 0.91 -34.54 15.88
N GLY A 71 2.05 -34.70 15.23
CA GLY A 71 2.87 -35.92 15.21
C GLY A 71 4.25 -35.68 15.84
N SER A 72 4.67 -36.63 16.67
CA SER A 72 5.90 -36.67 17.51
C SER A 72 7.11 -35.88 16.99
N HIS A 73 7.53 -34.89 17.78
CA HIS A 73 8.60 -33.94 17.48
C HIS A 73 10.02 -34.57 17.38
N LEU A 74 10.21 -35.77 17.90
CA LEU A 74 11.54 -36.42 17.96
C LEU A 74 11.99 -36.98 16.61
N ALA A 75 11.07 -37.46 15.76
CA ALA A 75 11.41 -37.99 14.44
C ALA A 75 11.67 -36.87 13.40
N ARG A 76 11.09 -35.68 13.59
CA ARG A 76 11.24 -34.54 12.68
C ARG A 76 12.56 -33.78 12.85
N ALA A 77 13.18 -33.81 14.03
CA ALA A 77 14.42 -33.08 14.30
C ALA A 77 15.63 -33.62 13.51
N ALA A 78 15.73 -34.94 13.31
CA ALA A 78 16.87 -35.54 12.63
C ALA A 78 16.89 -35.26 11.12
N ALA A 79 15.73 -35.24 10.46
CA ALA A 79 15.63 -34.98 9.01
C ALA A 79 15.87 -33.50 8.65
N VAL A 80 15.51 -32.57 9.54
CA VAL A 80 15.69 -31.12 9.32
C VAL A 80 17.17 -30.71 9.40
N VAL A 81 17.96 -31.31 10.30
CA VAL A 81 19.39 -31.00 10.43
C VAL A 81 20.18 -31.42 9.18
N VAL A 82 19.82 -32.54 8.57
CA VAL A 82 20.50 -33.03 7.35
C VAL A 82 20.19 -32.16 6.13
N LEU A 83 18.94 -31.71 5.98
CA LEU A 83 18.54 -30.82 4.87
C LEU A 83 19.10 -29.39 5.03
N VAL A 84 19.20 -28.88 6.26
CA VAL A 84 19.79 -27.55 6.52
C VAL A 84 21.29 -27.53 6.21
N LEU A 85 22.04 -28.59 6.57
CA LEU A 85 23.48 -28.65 6.29
C LEU A 85 23.78 -28.83 4.80
N ALA A 86 22.98 -29.62 4.07
CA ALA A 86 23.12 -29.75 2.62
C ALA A 86 22.74 -28.47 1.86
N GLY A 87 21.68 -27.77 2.32
CA GLY A 87 21.24 -26.50 1.74
C GLY A 87 22.19 -25.34 2.03
N PHE A 88 22.83 -25.30 3.19
CA PHE A 88 23.77 -24.23 3.54
C PHE A 88 25.07 -24.31 2.74
N VAL A 89 25.60 -25.52 2.50
CA VAL A 89 26.82 -25.72 1.70
C VAL A 89 26.53 -25.58 0.20
N GLY A 90 25.39 -26.08 -0.28
CA GLY A 90 24.99 -25.94 -1.68
C GLY A 90 24.58 -24.51 -2.07
N GLY A 91 23.93 -23.79 -1.16
CA GLY A 91 23.47 -22.41 -1.38
C GLY A 91 24.59 -21.37 -1.41
N TRP A 92 25.63 -21.53 -0.57
CA TRP A 92 26.77 -20.61 -0.57
C TRP A 92 27.70 -20.77 -1.78
N LEU A 93 27.64 -21.89 -2.50
CA LEU A 93 28.54 -22.15 -3.64
C LEU A 93 27.92 -21.79 -5.01
N LEU A 94 26.59 -21.65 -5.08
CA LEU A 94 25.85 -21.40 -6.33
C LEU A 94 25.01 -20.11 -6.31
N ALA A 95 24.91 -19.40 -5.18
CA ALA A 95 24.21 -18.12 -5.13
C ALA A 95 25.12 -16.98 -5.62
N PRO A 96 24.70 -16.18 -6.63
CA PRO A 96 25.34 -14.90 -6.90
C PRO A 96 25.09 -13.97 -5.70
N HIS A 97 26.17 -13.43 -5.12
CA HIS A 97 26.14 -12.48 -4.02
C HIS A 97 25.72 -11.07 -4.49
N ASP A 98 24.53 -10.94 -5.06
CA ASP A 98 23.92 -9.63 -5.28
C ASP A 98 22.75 -9.48 -4.31
N GLY A 99 22.92 -8.58 -3.33
CA GLY A 99 22.00 -8.33 -2.23
C GLY A 99 20.69 -7.66 -2.67
N ALA A 100 19.85 -8.40 -3.39
CA ALA A 100 18.49 -7.97 -3.70
C ALA A 100 17.58 -8.23 -2.49
N SER A 101 17.33 -7.18 -1.70
CA SER A 101 16.16 -7.12 -0.82
C SER A 101 14.87 -7.29 -1.64
N PRO A 102 13.78 -7.84 -1.07
CA PRO A 102 12.50 -7.92 -1.76
C PRO A 102 11.93 -6.50 -1.92
N ASP A 103 12.22 -5.90 -3.06
CA ASP A 103 11.67 -4.60 -3.47
C ASP A 103 10.15 -4.75 -3.63
N GLY A 104 9.41 -3.86 -2.98
CA GLY A 104 7.95 -3.74 -3.14
C GLY A 104 7.54 -3.59 -4.61
N PHE A 105 6.27 -3.86 -4.87
CA PHE A 105 5.68 -3.86 -6.21
C PHE A 105 6.11 -2.62 -7.04
N ARG A 106 6.97 -2.84 -8.04
CA ARG A 106 7.33 -1.84 -9.06
C ARG A 106 6.48 -2.13 -10.28
N LEU A 107 5.61 -1.19 -10.65
CA LEU A 107 5.10 -1.14 -12.02
C LEU A 107 6.29 -0.77 -12.92
N ALA A 108 6.98 -1.79 -13.45
CA ALA A 108 7.92 -1.61 -14.53
C ALA A 108 7.12 -1.53 -15.82
N ASP A 109 6.84 -0.31 -16.29
CA ASP A 109 6.31 -0.09 -17.63
C ASP A 109 7.22 0.86 -18.41
N ALA A 110 7.50 0.46 -19.65
CA ALA A 110 8.57 0.96 -20.48
C ALA A 110 8.40 2.47 -20.80
N GLY A 111 9.41 3.28 -20.48
CA GLY A 111 9.53 4.68 -20.91
C GLY A 111 9.61 5.74 -19.80
N HIS A 112 9.56 5.36 -18.52
CA HIS A 112 9.67 6.31 -17.42
C HIS A 112 11.12 6.76 -17.19
N ASP A 113 11.30 8.07 -16.97
CA ASP A 113 12.60 8.63 -16.60
C ASP A 113 12.94 8.21 -15.15
N PRO A 114 13.97 7.36 -14.94
CA PRO A 114 14.34 6.90 -13.60
C PRO A 114 14.83 8.04 -12.70
N ALA A 115 15.02 9.26 -13.23
CA ALA A 115 15.34 10.43 -12.45
C ALA A 115 14.16 11.00 -11.66
N ARG A 116 12.89 10.70 -11.98
CA ARG A 116 11.72 11.28 -11.28
C ARG A 116 10.91 10.19 -10.58
N VAL A 117 10.99 10.14 -9.26
CA VAL A 117 10.39 9.06 -8.45
C VAL A 117 9.50 9.60 -7.34
N LEU A 118 8.31 9.03 -7.24
CA LEU A 118 7.35 9.27 -6.16
C LEU A 118 7.30 8.04 -5.25
N LEU A 119 7.79 8.20 -4.04
CA LEU A 119 7.73 7.21 -2.97
C LEU A 119 6.47 7.46 -2.14
N TYR A 120 5.58 6.49 -2.07
CA TYR A 120 4.37 6.55 -1.26
C TYR A 120 4.52 5.69 0.00
N ILE A 121 4.09 6.24 1.14
CA ILE A 121 4.01 5.51 2.41
C ILE A 121 2.67 5.77 3.10
N GLY A 122 1.96 4.67 3.38
CA GLY A 122 0.65 4.68 4.04
C GLY A 122 0.65 4.12 5.46
N ASP A 123 1.72 3.44 5.86
CA ASP A 123 1.87 2.70 7.11
C ASP A 123 2.49 3.56 8.21
N SER A 124 2.09 3.37 9.47
CA SER A 124 2.64 4.08 10.63
C SER A 124 3.87 3.39 11.26
N ASP A 125 4.34 2.27 10.70
CA ASP A 125 5.50 1.54 11.20
C ASP A 125 6.81 2.38 11.12
N PRO A 126 7.46 2.68 12.27
CA PRO A 126 8.75 3.37 12.30
C PRO A 126 9.88 2.69 11.51
N ALA A 127 9.83 1.36 11.32
CA ALA A 127 10.81 0.66 10.51
C ALA A 127 10.69 1.08 9.03
N LYS A 128 9.46 1.18 8.51
CA LYS A 128 9.20 1.64 7.13
C LYS A 128 9.58 3.10 6.91
N PHE A 129 9.51 3.93 7.95
CA PHE A 129 9.99 5.32 7.88
C PHE A 129 11.47 5.41 7.52
N ARG A 130 12.32 4.58 8.13
CA ARG A 130 13.74 4.57 7.77
C ARG A 130 13.97 4.02 6.37
N VAL A 131 13.24 2.99 5.98
CA VAL A 131 13.30 2.41 4.63
C VAL A 131 12.97 3.45 3.56
N VAL A 132 11.90 4.25 3.74
CA VAL A 132 11.56 5.29 2.74
C VAL A 132 12.61 6.39 2.67
N LEU A 133 13.18 6.82 3.80
CA LEU A 133 14.25 7.83 3.82
C LEU A 133 15.53 7.30 3.17
N GLU A 134 15.90 6.05 3.44
CA GLU A 134 17.06 5.42 2.82
C GLU A 134 16.87 5.24 1.32
N LYS A 135 15.69 4.79 0.88
CA LYS A 135 15.37 4.66 -0.55
C LYS A 135 15.41 6.01 -1.25
N ALA A 136 14.85 7.06 -0.62
CA ALA A 136 14.92 8.42 -1.15
C ALA A 136 16.36 8.88 -1.33
N ARG A 137 17.20 8.68 -0.31
CA ARG A 137 18.64 8.99 -0.38
C ARG A 137 19.34 8.23 -1.50
N SER A 138 19.13 6.92 -1.61
CA SER A 138 19.75 6.10 -2.66
C SER A 138 19.39 6.61 -4.04
N LEU A 139 18.09 6.83 -4.31
CA LEU A 139 17.63 7.32 -5.61
C LEU A 139 18.24 8.69 -5.97
N LEU A 140 18.34 9.59 -4.99
CA LEU A 140 18.93 10.91 -5.19
C LEU A 140 20.43 10.85 -5.48
N GLU A 141 21.16 9.92 -4.85
CA GLU A 141 22.60 9.74 -5.10
C GLU A 141 22.85 9.01 -6.43
N ASP A 142 22.17 7.90 -6.67
CA ASP A 142 22.36 7.05 -7.84
C ASP A 142 22.06 7.79 -9.15
N TYR A 143 21.06 8.68 -9.12
CA TYR A 143 20.62 9.45 -10.30
C TYR A 143 20.97 10.94 -10.23
N LYS A 144 21.86 11.36 -9.32
CA LYS A 144 22.23 12.77 -9.12
C LYS A 144 22.66 13.48 -10.40
N ALA A 145 23.50 12.85 -11.22
CA ALA A 145 24.03 13.40 -12.47
C ALA A 145 22.94 13.65 -13.53
N ARG A 146 21.77 13.01 -13.37
CA ARG A 146 20.62 13.11 -14.27
C ARG A 146 19.54 14.06 -13.74
N GLY A 147 19.81 14.77 -12.64
CA GLY A 147 18.85 15.70 -12.04
C GLY A 147 17.72 15.01 -11.30
N ALA A 148 18.03 13.97 -10.50
CA ALA A 148 17.03 13.21 -9.78
C ALA A 148 16.11 14.07 -8.90
N GLU A 149 14.81 13.86 -9.01
CA GLU A 149 13.76 14.40 -8.16
C GLU A 149 13.01 13.28 -7.46
N VAL A 150 12.86 13.41 -6.14
CA VAL A 150 12.20 12.39 -5.33
C VAL A 150 11.16 13.02 -4.43
N TYR A 151 9.91 12.58 -4.56
CA TYR A 151 8.81 13.03 -3.71
C TYR A 151 8.38 11.90 -2.77
N VAL A 152 8.43 12.17 -1.46
CA VAL A 152 7.93 11.25 -0.43
C VAL A 152 6.54 11.71 -0.03
N VAL A 153 5.53 10.97 -0.48
CA VAL A 153 4.11 11.28 -0.26
C VAL A 153 3.56 10.39 0.86
N THR A 154 2.97 11.03 1.85
CA THR A 154 2.43 10.37 3.04
C THR A 154 0.91 10.48 3.11
N SER A 155 0.27 9.40 3.51
CA SER A 155 -1.18 9.34 3.76
C SER A 155 -1.45 8.37 4.92
N ALA A 156 -2.68 8.34 5.42
CA ALA A 156 -3.12 7.45 6.50
C ALA A 156 -2.15 7.44 7.70
N GLY A 157 -1.61 6.28 8.09
CA GLY A 157 -0.65 6.14 9.18
C GLY A 157 0.73 6.73 8.84
N GLY A 158 1.09 6.75 7.56
CA GLY A 158 2.37 7.28 7.07
C GLY A 158 2.59 8.77 7.35
N VAL A 159 1.52 9.53 7.61
CA VAL A 159 1.64 10.95 8.01
C VAL A 159 2.41 11.11 9.33
N ASP A 160 2.49 10.06 10.16
CA ASP A 160 3.31 10.06 11.39
C ASP A 160 4.80 10.24 11.11
N LEU A 161 5.27 9.95 9.88
CA LEU A 161 6.61 10.29 9.40
C LEU A 161 6.88 11.80 9.48
N LEU A 162 5.89 12.64 9.19
CA LEU A 162 6.05 14.09 9.03
C LEU A 162 5.54 14.89 10.24
N ARG A 163 4.86 14.26 11.20
CA ARG A 163 4.33 14.93 12.40
C ARG A 163 5.46 15.26 13.37
N ALA A 164 5.65 16.56 13.65
CA ALA A 164 6.75 17.05 14.49
C ALA A 164 6.75 16.46 15.91
N ALA A 165 5.56 16.19 16.46
CA ALA A 165 5.42 15.66 17.83
C ALA A 165 5.69 14.16 17.96
N THR A 166 5.60 13.38 16.87
CA THR A 166 5.58 11.91 16.93
C THR A 166 6.59 11.24 15.99
N SER A 167 7.15 11.96 15.03
CA SER A 167 8.08 11.38 14.07
C SER A 167 9.39 10.96 14.75
N PRO A 168 9.77 9.68 14.69
CA PRO A 168 11.03 9.20 15.24
C PRO A 168 12.24 9.59 14.37
N VAL A 169 12.00 10.16 13.19
CA VAL A 169 13.02 10.45 12.16
C VAL A 169 13.04 11.92 11.72
N ALA A 170 12.43 12.83 12.50
CA ALA A 170 12.37 14.26 12.17
C ALA A 170 13.76 14.89 11.91
N GLY A 171 14.78 14.48 12.68
CA GLY A 171 16.16 14.95 12.47
C GLY A 171 16.74 14.49 11.12
N GLU A 172 16.44 13.27 10.69
CA GLU A 172 16.89 12.72 9.42
C GLU A 172 16.22 13.43 8.23
N ILE A 173 14.92 13.73 8.34
CA ILE A 173 14.17 14.51 7.35
C ILE A 173 14.84 15.87 7.13
N LYS A 174 15.18 16.58 8.22
CA LYS A 174 15.87 17.87 8.16
C LYS A 174 17.22 17.79 7.46
N VAL A 175 18.03 16.80 7.81
CA VAL A 175 19.35 16.58 7.17
C VAL A 175 19.20 16.29 5.68
N LEU A 176 18.26 15.42 5.30
CA LEU A 176 18.03 15.07 3.90
C LEU A 176 17.52 16.26 3.09
N LYS A 177 16.55 17.03 3.61
CA LYS A 177 16.02 18.20 2.91
C LYS A 177 17.08 19.29 2.71
N ASN A 178 17.95 19.50 3.69
CA ASN A 178 19.06 20.44 3.58
C ASN A 178 20.12 20.00 2.55
N ARG A 179 20.29 18.68 2.38
CA ARG A 179 21.26 18.12 1.43
C ARG A 179 20.73 18.08 0.00
N TYR A 180 19.45 17.77 -0.18
CA TYR A 180 18.85 17.56 -1.50
C TYR A 180 17.66 18.51 -1.72
N ALA A 181 17.89 19.56 -2.51
CA ALA A 181 16.83 20.51 -2.86
C ALA A 181 15.68 19.85 -3.66
N SER A 182 15.99 18.81 -4.45
CA SER A 182 15.05 18.04 -5.27
C SER A 182 14.26 16.97 -4.50
N LEU A 183 14.47 16.85 -3.18
CA LEU A 183 13.68 16.00 -2.30
C LEU A 183 12.50 16.79 -1.72
N ARG A 184 11.27 16.29 -1.84
CA ARG A 184 10.08 16.92 -1.22
C ARG A 184 9.33 15.91 -0.36
N PHE A 185 8.89 16.37 0.80
CA PHE A 185 8.03 15.60 1.71
C PHE A 185 6.64 16.18 1.65
N VAL A 186 5.64 15.34 1.35
CA VAL A 186 4.28 15.79 1.07
C VAL A 186 3.30 15.05 1.98
N ALA A 187 2.52 15.81 2.75
CA ALA A 187 1.47 15.30 3.61
C ALA A 187 0.08 15.45 2.97
N CYS A 188 -0.75 14.41 3.10
CA CYS A 188 -2.14 14.42 2.65
C CYS A 188 -3.02 15.29 3.57
N ASN A 189 -3.59 16.38 3.04
CA ASN A 189 -4.48 17.26 3.81
C ASN A 189 -5.74 16.54 4.33
N ASN A 190 -6.31 15.62 3.54
CA ASN A 190 -7.46 14.81 3.99
C ASN A 190 -7.12 13.98 5.24
N THR A 191 -5.90 13.43 5.30
CA THR A 191 -5.43 12.69 6.48
C THR A 191 -5.23 13.63 7.67
N LEU A 192 -4.62 14.79 7.47
CA LEU A 192 -4.46 15.80 8.54
C LEU A 192 -5.81 16.28 9.09
N PHE A 193 -6.78 16.52 8.21
CA PHE A 193 -8.14 16.89 8.60
C PHE A 193 -8.80 15.82 9.47
N ASN A 194 -8.64 14.55 9.10
CA ASN A 194 -9.17 13.42 9.88
C ASN A 194 -8.47 13.27 11.25
N LEU A 195 -7.15 13.50 11.32
CA LEU A 195 -6.41 13.51 12.59
C LEU A 195 -6.86 14.66 13.49
N LYS A 196 -7.06 15.85 12.93
CA LYS A 196 -7.56 17.03 13.66
C LYS A 196 -8.96 16.77 14.25
N LYS A 197 -9.86 16.15 13.48
CA LYS A 197 -11.20 15.72 13.97
C LYS A 197 -11.11 14.74 15.15
N LYS A 198 -10.08 13.90 15.17
CA LYS A 198 -9.81 12.95 16.26
C LYS A 198 -9.05 13.58 17.43
N GLY A 199 -8.85 14.90 17.44
CA GLY A 199 -8.12 15.61 18.50
C GLY A 199 -6.63 15.29 18.56
N LYS A 200 -6.06 14.71 17.49
CA LYS A 200 -4.64 14.38 17.45
C LYS A 200 -3.80 15.58 16.98
N PRO A 201 -2.57 15.77 17.48
CA PRO A 201 -1.67 16.83 17.00
C PRO A 201 -1.32 16.65 15.52
N VAL A 202 -1.50 17.71 14.72
CA VAL A 202 -1.27 17.70 13.26
C VAL A 202 -0.14 18.62 12.81
N GLN A 203 0.62 19.17 13.76
CA GLN A 203 1.76 20.01 13.42
C GLN A 203 2.84 19.17 12.74
N LEU A 204 3.23 19.60 11.54
CA LEU A 204 4.26 18.96 10.73
C LEU A 204 5.64 19.57 11.01
N VAL A 205 6.68 18.86 10.61
CA VAL A 205 8.03 19.41 10.51
C VAL A 205 8.09 20.51 9.44
N ASP A 206 9.00 21.48 9.60
CA ASP A 206 9.10 22.65 8.71
C ASP A 206 9.45 22.26 7.26
N GLU A 207 10.10 21.12 7.08
CA GLU A 207 10.49 20.57 5.78
C GLU A 207 9.33 19.94 4.99
N ALA A 208 8.16 19.76 5.61
CA ALA A 208 7.01 19.11 5.01
C ALA A 208 6.07 20.12 4.34
N GLU A 209 5.57 19.72 3.17
CA GLU A 209 4.56 20.45 2.41
C GLU A 209 3.22 19.72 2.48
N VAL A 210 2.11 20.41 2.23
CA VAL A 210 0.77 19.82 2.28
C VAL A 210 0.15 19.82 0.88
N ALA A 211 -0.28 18.65 0.43
CA ALA A 211 -1.09 18.51 -0.79
C ALA A 211 -2.57 18.27 -0.44
N PRO A 212 -3.53 18.74 -1.26
CA PRO A 212 -4.95 18.51 -1.01
C PRO A 212 -5.33 17.03 -0.82
N SER A 213 -4.74 16.15 -1.63
CA SER A 213 -4.91 14.70 -1.55
C SER A 213 -3.65 13.99 -2.04
N ALA A 214 -3.22 12.94 -1.32
CA ALA A 214 -2.12 12.09 -1.78
C ALA A 214 -2.48 11.35 -3.07
N VAL A 215 -3.73 10.90 -3.22
CA VAL A 215 -4.18 10.17 -4.41
C VAL A 215 -4.15 11.07 -5.64
N SER A 216 -4.70 12.29 -5.55
CA SER A 216 -4.67 13.22 -6.69
C SER A 216 -3.24 13.61 -7.03
N PHE A 217 -2.41 13.86 -6.00
CA PHE A 217 -0.99 14.16 -6.18
C PHE A 217 -0.27 13.02 -6.92
N VAL A 218 -0.45 11.76 -6.51
CA VAL A 218 0.14 10.60 -7.20
C VAL A 218 -0.33 10.52 -8.65
N VAL A 219 -1.64 10.61 -8.89
CA VAL A 219 -2.21 10.53 -10.25
C VAL A 219 -1.67 11.63 -11.16
N ASP A 220 -1.56 12.87 -10.65
CA ASP A 220 -1.06 14.01 -11.44
C ASP A 220 0.41 13.82 -11.83
N HIS A 221 1.24 13.26 -10.95
CA HIS A 221 2.65 13.01 -11.22
C HIS A 221 2.84 11.79 -12.12
N LEU A 222 2.04 10.73 -11.95
CA LEU A 222 2.05 9.59 -12.88
C LEU A 222 1.76 10.03 -14.32
N LYS A 223 0.78 10.94 -14.52
CA LYS A 223 0.49 11.52 -15.85
C LYS A 223 1.66 12.34 -16.42
N GLN A 224 2.54 12.85 -15.58
CA GLN A 224 3.74 13.59 -15.98
C GLN A 224 4.97 12.68 -16.19
N GLY A 225 4.77 11.36 -16.13
CA GLY A 225 5.82 10.35 -16.33
C GLY A 225 6.73 10.17 -15.12
N TRP A 226 6.18 10.31 -13.89
CA TRP A 226 6.88 9.94 -12.66
C TRP A 226 6.78 8.45 -12.38
N THR A 227 7.86 7.85 -11.87
CA THR A 227 7.85 6.47 -11.40
C THR A 227 7.23 6.39 -10.01
N TYR A 228 6.26 5.51 -9.79
CA TYR A 228 5.65 5.29 -8.48
C TYR A 228 6.24 4.07 -7.78
N VAL A 229 6.54 4.19 -6.49
CA VAL A 229 6.96 3.09 -5.62
C VAL A 229 6.23 3.19 -4.28
N ALA A 230 5.54 2.12 -3.88
CA ALA A 230 4.88 2.03 -2.58
C ALA A 230 5.76 1.30 -1.55
N ILE A 231 5.75 1.78 -0.31
CA ILE A 231 6.51 1.26 0.84
C ILE A 231 5.57 1.05 2.03
#